data_AF-A0A162N906-F1
#
_entry.id   AF-A0A162N906-F1
#
_cell.length_a   1.000
_cell.length_b   1.000
_cell.length_c   1.000
_cell.angle_alpha   90.00
_cell.angle_beta   90.00
_cell.angle_gamma   90.00
#
_symmetry.space_group_name_H-M   'P 1'
#
loop_
_entity.id
_entity.type
_entity.pdbx_description
1 polymer ?
#
loop_
_entity_poly.entity_id
_entity_poly.type
_entity_poly.pdbx_seq_one_letter_code
_entity_poly.pdbx_strand_id
1 'polypeptide(L)'
;MDLVADEELFAIETISSHTQFLMNKSLERFIHPMVPVAAERHNEDVAMDAAAAARQLGIHVRAAQRWVKHYYKDPENIFEKKKKSGRRRTLGEEHKKFLLNYIDDNPSGVVTEVVENLKQNFVDLSVSRSTVYNFMTTQRNLSLKQAQFQPVERSSEEKKSVTVRLGPKWQQTDPESTILRGRHFQDGALPFFLPD
;
A
#
# COMPACT_ATOMS: atom_id res chain seq x y z
N MET A 1 -37.18 38.47 27.83
CA MET A 1 -35.74 38.43 28.11
C MET A 1 -35.07 38.24 26.78
N ASP A 2 -34.76 39.36 26.16
CA ASP A 2 -34.17 39.43 24.82
C ASP A 2 -32.72 38.93 24.92
N LEU A 3 -32.41 37.86 24.19
CA LEU A 3 -31.05 37.36 24.08
C LEU A 3 -30.35 38.17 22.99
N VAL A 4 -29.75 39.29 23.41
CA VAL A 4 -28.71 39.98 22.63
C VAL A 4 -27.55 39.00 22.52
N ALA A 5 -27.33 38.49 21.31
CA ALA A 5 -26.12 37.75 20.99
C ALA A 5 -24.99 38.78 20.86
N ASP A 6 -24.07 38.79 21.82
CA ASP A 6 -22.81 39.54 21.72
C ASP A 6 -22.04 39.05 20.48
N GLU A 7 -21.90 39.94 19.49
CA GLU A 7 -21.10 39.73 18.27
C GLU A 7 -19.58 39.79 18.53
N GLU A 8 -19.12 39.56 19.77
CA GLU A 8 -17.75 39.88 20.20
C GLU A 8 -16.83 38.66 20.39
N LEU A 9 -17.09 37.52 19.72
CA LEU A 9 -16.38 36.26 20.02
C LEU A 9 -15.75 35.48 18.88
N PHE A 10 -15.61 36.05 17.68
CA PHE A 10 -14.84 35.39 16.63
C PHE A 10 -13.97 36.37 15.85
N ALA A 11 -12.85 36.79 16.46
CA ALA A 11 -11.70 37.19 15.68
C ALA A 11 -11.26 35.97 14.85
N ILE A 12 -11.69 35.92 13.59
CA ILE A 12 -11.28 34.86 12.66
C ILE A 12 -9.78 35.06 12.42
N GLU A 13 -8.95 34.27 13.10
CA GLU A 13 -7.52 34.18 12.78
C GLU A 13 -7.40 33.81 11.30
N THR A 14 -6.90 34.76 10.52
CA THR A 14 -6.69 34.57 9.09
C THR A 14 -5.60 33.52 8.92
N ILE A 15 -5.98 32.35 8.41
CA ILE A 15 -5.06 31.26 8.11
C ILE A 15 -4.07 31.77 7.05
N SER A 16 -2.90 32.20 7.50
CA SER A 16 -1.83 32.65 6.60
C SER A 16 -1.44 31.51 5.68
N SER A 17 -1.63 31.70 4.38
CA SER A 17 -1.29 30.69 3.38
C SER A 17 0.20 30.35 3.43
N HIS A 18 0.55 29.09 3.17
CA HIS A 18 1.95 28.62 3.11
C HIS A 18 2.84 29.49 2.20
N THR A 19 2.26 30.09 1.16
CA THR A 19 2.95 31.04 0.28
C THR A 19 3.30 32.36 0.97
N GLN A 20 2.41 32.88 1.83
CA GLN A 20 2.67 34.07 2.64
C GLN A 20 3.77 33.82 3.67
N PHE A 21 3.80 32.62 4.28
CA PHE A 21 4.89 32.21 5.18
C PHE A 21 6.25 32.18 4.45
N LEU A 22 6.30 31.66 3.22
CA LEU A 22 7.53 31.63 2.43
C LEU A 22 8.01 33.04 2.04
N MET A 23 7.09 33.92 1.68
CA MET A 23 7.38 35.34 1.35
C MET A 23 7.89 36.12 2.56
N ASN A 24 7.28 35.94 3.74
CA ASN A 24 7.74 36.59 4.97
C ASN A 24 9.11 36.06 5.43
N LYS A 25 9.36 34.76 5.25
CA LYS A 25 10.67 34.15 5.56
C LYS A 25 11.80 34.60 4.64
N SER A 26 11.51 35.11 3.43
CA SER A 26 12.52 35.79 2.60
C SER A 26 12.80 37.22 3.07
N LEU A 27 11.78 37.93 3.56
CA LEU A 27 11.90 39.30 4.05
C LEU A 27 12.66 39.38 5.38
N GLU A 28 12.42 38.46 6.32
CA GLU A 28 13.17 38.43 7.58
C GLU A 28 14.68 38.16 7.38
N ARG A 29 15.05 37.44 6.32
CA ARG A 29 16.48 37.23 5.97
C ARG A 29 17.14 38.48 5.37
N PHE A 30 16.36 39.47 4.95
CA PHE A 30 16.84 40.69 4.31
C PHE A 30 17.02 41.87 5.27
N ILE A 31 16.43 41.83 6.47
CA ILE A 31 16.35 42.99 7.39
C ILE A 31 17.55 43.09 8.35
N HIS A 32 18.53 42.18 8.30
CA HIS A 32 19.77 42.33 9.09
C HIS A 32 20.97 42.74 8.22
N PRO A 33 21.17 44.05 7.94
CA PRO A 33 22.44 44.55 7.44
C PRO A 33 23.29 45.06 8.61
N MET A 34 24.42 44.41 8.87
CA MET A 34 25.60 45.08 9.42
C MET A 34 26.66 45.09 8.32
N VAL A 35 26.67 46.17 7.56
CA VAL A 35 27.66 46.52 6.55
C VAL A 35 28.91 47.06 7.26
N PRO A 36 30.14 46.77 6.78
CA PRO A 36 31.17 47.79 6.73
C PRO A 36 31.29 48.29 5.29
N VAL A 37 31.16 49.61 5.20
CA VAL A 37 31.27 50.45 4.02
C VAL A 37 32.64 50.28 3.38
N ALA A 38 32.69 50.00 2.07
CA ALA A 38 33.59 50.69 1.14
C ALA A 38 33.38 50.26 -0.32
N ALA A 39 33.27 51.29 -1.16
CA ALA A 39 33.56 51.35 -2.59
C ALA A 39 32.54 50.73 -3.56
N GLU A 40 31.57 51.55 -3.93
CA GLU A 40 30.97 51.54 -5.27
C GLU A 40 32.07 51.60 -6.34
N ARG A 41 32.02 50.67 -7.30
CA ARG A 41 32.47 50.91 -8.67
C ARG A 41 31.49 50.24 -9.62
N HIS A 42 30.65 51.05 -10.25
CA HIS A 42 29.96 50.70 -11.49
C HIS A 42 30.99 50.22 -12.50
N ASN A 43 30.85 48.97 -12.97
CA ASN A 43 31.38 48.48 -14.22
C ASN A 43 30.43 47.37 -14.67
N GLU A 44 29.88 47.53 -15.90
CA GLU A 44 29.39 46.55 -16.88
C GLU A 44 28.82 45.22 -16.36
N ASP A 45 27.75 44.70 -16.99
CA ASP A 45 27.08 43.42 -16.67
C ASP A 45 28.02 42.18 -16.69
N VAL A 46 28.98 42.12 -15.77
CA VAL A 46 29.87 41.00 -15.57
C VAL A 46 29.07 40.00 -14.77
N ALA A 47 28.50 39.04 -15.48
CA ALA A 47 27.86 37.88 -14.88
C ALA A 47 28.81 37.30 -13.80
N MET A 48 28.34 37.32 -12.54
CA MET A 48 29.10 36.81 -11.41
C MET A 48 29.47 35.35 -11.65
N ASP A 49 30.75 35.00 -11.45
CA ASP A 49 31.21 33.61 -11.56
C ASP A 49 30.48 32.71 -10.53
N ALA A 50 30.20 31.47 -10.94
CA ALA A 50 29.46 30.50 -10.14
C ALA A 50 30.11 30.24 -8.78
N ALA A 51 31.44 30.33 -8.69
CA ALA A 51 32.15 30.17 -7.42
C ALA A 51 31.96 31.36 -6.48
N ALA A 52 31.92 32.58 -7.02
CA ALA A 52 31.67 33.80 -6.24
C ALA A 52 30.23 33.79 -5.70
N ALA A 53 29.25 33.47 -6.54
CA ALA A 53 27.86 33.32 -6.14
C ALA A 53 27.68 32.21 -5.08
N ALA A 54 28.35 31.07 -5.24
CA ALA A 54 28.28 29.97 -4.28
C ALA A 54 28.78 30.35 -2.90
N ARG A 55 29.89 31.11 -2.82
CA ARG A 55 30.44 31.59 -1.54
C ARG A 55 29.49 32.57 -0.85
N GLN A 56 28.87 33.48 -1.60
CA GLN A 56 27.88 34.42 -1.05
C GLN A 56 26.63 33.71 -0.53
N LEU A 57 26.18 32.67 -1.23
CA LEU A 57 24.97 31.91 -0.89
C LEU A 57 25.23 30.76 0.12
N GLY A 58 26.47 30.57 0.57
CA GLY A 58 26.84 29.47 1.46
C GLY A 58 26.69 28.08 0.82
N ILE A 59 26.69 27.99 -0.50
CA ILE A 59 26.58 26.74 -1.26
C ILE A 59 28.00 26.24 -1.55
N HIS A 60 28.19 24.92 -1.51
CA HIS A 60 29.48 24.34 -1.88
C HIS A 60 29.83 24.66 -3.34
N VAL A 61 31.01 25.26 -3.59
CA VAL A 61 31.42 25.74 -4.93
C VAL A 61 31.29 24.66 -6.01
N ARG A 62 31.70 23.41 -5.73
CA ARG A 62 31.56 22.30 -6.70
C ARG A 62 30.10 21.95 -7.04
N ALA A 63 29.15 22.24 -6.16
CA ALA A 63 27.72 21.99 -6.42
C ALA A 63 27.18 23.03 -7.40
N ALA A 64 27.47 24.32 -7.15
CA ALA A 64 27.10 25.41 -8.06
C ALA A 64 27.72 25.25 -9.46
N GLN A 65 29.01 24.92 -9.53
CA GLN A 65 29.68 24.62 -10.80
C GLN A 65 29.06 23.41 -11.52
N ARG A 66 28.64 22.37 -10.78
CA ARG A 66 27.89 21.24 -11.36
C ARG A 66 26.54 21.69 -11.92
N TRP A 67 25.82 22.56 -11.22
CA TRP A 67 24.55 23.10 -11.72
C TRP A 67 24.73 23.92 -13.00
N VAL A 68 25.74 24.79 -13.06
CA VAL A 68 26.07 25.55 -14.29
C VAL A 68 26.42 24.61 -15.44
N LYS A 69 27.22 23.57 -15.19
CA LYS A 69 27.54 22.56 -16.21
C LYS A 69 26.29 21.80 -16.68
N HIS A 70 25.36 21.50 -15.77
CA HIS A 70 24.09 20.86 -16.13
C HIS A 70 23.17 21.79 -16.91
N TYR A 71 23.12 23.08 -16.56
CA TYR A 71 22.34 24.10 -17.25
C TYR A 71 22.72 24.21 -18.73
N TYR A 72 24.02 24.31 -19.04
CA TYR A 72 24.47 24.37 -20.43
C TYR A 72 24.32 23.05 -21.19
N LYS A 73 24.16 21.93 -20.49
CA LYS A 73 23.97 20.62 -21.10
C LYS A 73 22.50 20.35 -21.44
N ASP A 74 21.59 20.72 -20.55
CA ASP A 74 20.16 20.45 -20.65
C ASP A 74 19.40 21.41 -19.71
N PRO A 75 19.07 22.63 -20.18
CA PRO A 75 18.48 23.67 -19.34
C PRO A 75 17.04 23.34 -18.92
N GLU A 76 16.31 22.54 -19.70
CA GLU A 76 14.94 22.13 -19.40
C GLU A 76 14.88 21.13 -18.22
N ASN A 77 15.92 20.31 -18.05
CA ASN A 77 16.00 19.22 -17.06
C ASN A 77 16.62 19.65 -15.71
N ILE A 78 17.03 20.90 -15.53
CA ILE A 78 17.77 21.32 -14.32
C ILE A 78 16.92 21.23 -13.04
N PHE A 79 15.61 21.46 -13.17
CA PHE A 79 14.65 21.36 -12.06
C PHE A 79 13.96 19.98 -12.00
N GLU A 80 14.14 19.16 -13.03
CA GLU A 80 13.58 17.82 -13.07
C GLU A 80 14.37 16.90 -12.13
N LYS A 81 13.73 16.55 -11.02
CA LYS A 81 14.26 15.52 -10.12
C LYS A 81 14.19 14.18 -10.84
N LYS A 82 15.33 13.72 -11.38
CA LYS A 82 15.44 12.36 -11.90
C LYS A 82 14.99 11.37 -10.83
N LYS A 83 14.01 10.53 -11.15
CA LYS A 83 13.57 9.45 -10.26
C LYS A 83 14.81 8.62 -9.93
N LYS A 84 15.15 8.55 -8.64
CA LYS A 84 16.20 7.64 -8.20
C LYS A 84 15.76 6.23 -8.60
N SER A 85 16.56 5.57 -9.44
CA SER A 85 16.34 4.16 -9.70
C SER A 85 16.48 3.45 -8.36
N GLY A 86 15.36 2.93 -7.85
CA GLY A 86 15.33 2.22 -6.59
C GLY A 86 16.14 0.93 -6.67
N ARG A 87 16.25 0.24 -5.53
CA ARG A 87 16.81 -1.12 -5.52
C ARG A 87 16.06 -1.99 -6.53
N ARG A 88 16.81 -2.73 -7.36
CA ARG A 88 16.23 -3.69 -8.31
C ARG A 88 15.35 -4.68 -7.54
N ARG A 89 14.13 -4.92 -8.03
CA ARG A 89 13.20 -5.89 -7.42
C ARG A 89 13.79 -7.29 -7.57
N THR A 90 13.67 -8.12 -6.53
CA THR A 90 14.14 -9.51 -6.51
C THR A 90 13.35 -10.42 -7.46
N LEU A 91 12.07 -10.13 -7.69
CA LEU A 91 11.26 -10.82 -8.70
C LEU A 91 11.31 -10.04 -10.02
N GLY A 92 11.98 -10.60 -11.03
CA GLY A 92 11.95 -10.13 -12.41
C GLY A 92 10.60 -10.38 -13.07
N GLU A 93 10.41 -9.87 -14.29
CA GLU A 93 9.14 -10.01 -15.02
C GLU A 93 8.82 -11.47 -15.36
N GLU A 94 9.82 -12.26 -15.74
CA GLU A 94 9.67 -13.69 -16.02
C GLU A 94 9.20 -14.47 -14.79
N HIS A 95 9.82 -14.21 -13.63
CA HIS A 95 9.44 -14.86 -12.37
C HIS A 95 7.99 -14.53 -12.00
N LYS A 96 7.56 -13.28 -12.24
CA LYS A 96 6.18 -12.86 -11.97
C LYS A 96 5.20 -13.56 -12.90
N LYS A 97 5.52 -13.68 -14.19
CA LYS A 97 4.67 -14.36 -15.17
C LYS A 97 4.50 -15.84 -14.81
N PHE A 98 5.60 -16.52 -14.47
CA PHE A 98 5.56 -17.89 -13.99
C PHE A 98 4.66 -18.05 -12.76
N LEU A 99 4.80 -17.15 -11.78
CA LEU A 99 3.98 -17.17 -10.57
C LEU A 99 2.49 -17.09 -10.86
N LEU A 100 2.10 -16.27 -11.83
CA LEU A 100 0.69 -16.06 -12.17
C LEU A 100 0.07 -17.30 -12.78
N ASN A 101 0.75 -17.88 -13.78
CA ASN A 101 0.31 -19.12 -14.38
C ASN A 101 0.14 -20.22 -13.32
N TYR A 102 1.11 -20.34 -12.41
CA TYR A 102 1.03 -21.33 -11.34
C TYR A 102 -0.17 -21.13 -10.40
N ILE A 103 -0.48 -19.88 -10.04
CA ILE A 103 -1.62 -19.56 -9.17
C ILE A 103 -2.95 -19.81 -9.89
N ASP A 104 -3.04 -19.48 -11.18
CA ASP A 104 -4.24 -19.69 -11.98
C ASP A 104 -4.53 -21.19 -12.15
N ASP A 105 -3.48 -22.00 -12.34
CA ASP A 105 -3.58 -23.46 -12.45
C ASP A 105 -3.85 -24.14 -11.09
N ASN A 106 -3.39 -23.54 -9.98
CA ASN A 106 -3.46 -24.09 -8.63
C ASN A 106 -4.05 -23.09 -7.63
N PRO A 107 -5.37 -22.81 -7.68
CA PRO A 107 -5.99 -21.79 -6.82
C PRO A 107 -5.93 -22.11 -5.32
N SER A 108 -5.73 -23.39 -4.96
CA SER A 108 -5.56 -23.86 -3.58
C SER A 108 -4.10 -23.99 -3.15
N GLY A 109 -3.15 -23.60 -4.01
CA GLY A 109 -1.72 -23.76 -3.76
C GLY A 109 -1.23 -22.95 -2.56
N VAL A 110 -0.29 -23.52 -1.81
CA VAL A 110 0.26 -22.88 -0.61
C VAL A 110 1.47 -22.01 -0.99
N VAL A 111 1.63 -20.86 -0.35
CA VAL A 111 2.75 -19.93 -0.61
C VAL A 111 4.13 -20.61 -0.51
N THR A 112 4.27 -21.66 0.31
CA THR A 112 5.50 -22.45 0.41
C THR A 112 5.79 -23.23 -0.87
N GLU A 113 4.78 -23.91 -1.43
CA GLU A 113 4.88 -24.65 -2.69
C GLU A 113 5.24 -23.70 -3.84
N VAL A 114 4.62 -22.52 -3.87
CA VAL A 114 4.95 -21.47 -4.85
C VAL A 114 6.43 -21.07 -4.77
N VAL A 115 6.98 -20.90 -3.56
CA VAL A 115 8.39 -20.56 -3.35
C VAL A 115 9.31 -21.69 -3.80
N GLU A 116 8.96 -22.94 -3.52
CA GLU A 116 9.72 -24.12 -3.94
C GLU A 116 9.74 -24.25 -5.47
N ASN A 117 8.58 -24.11 -6.11
CA ASN A 117 8.46 -24.13 -7.57
C ASN A 117 9.25 -23.00 -8.23
N LEU A 118 9.27 -21.80 -7.64
CA LEU A 118 10.13 -20.71 -8.11
C LEU A 118 11.62 -21.07 -8.04
N LYS A 119 12.08 -21.68 -6.94
CA LYS A 119 13.48 -22.07 -6.79
C LYS A 119 13.89 -23.22 -7.71
N GLN A 120 12.97 -24.15 -7.98
CA GLN A 120 13.20 -25.26 -8.90
C GLN A 120 13.32 -24.79 -10.35
N ASN A 121 12.48 -23.83 -10.76
CA ASN A 121 12.50 -23.30 -12.13
C ASN A 121 13.56 -22.21 -12.35
N PHE A 122 14.00 -21.54 -11.29
CA PHE A 122 15.02 -20.49 -11.34
C PHE A 122 16.10 -20.76 -10.28
N VAL A 123 17.15 -21.51 -10.67
CA VAL A 123 18.21 -21.97 -9.74
C VAL A 123 18.95 -20.82 -9.05
N ASP A 124 19.13 -19.70 -9.76
CA ASP A 124 19.84 -18.52 -9.23
C ASP A 124 18.94 -17.62 -8.35
N LEU A 125 17.65 -17.94 -8.25
CA LEU A 125 16.66 -17.09 -7.60
C LEU A 125 16.61 -17.36 -6.09
N SER A 126 17.31 -16.54 -5.30
CA SER A 126 17.14 -16.52 -3.85
C SER A 126 15.95 -15.65 -3.45
N VAL A 127 14.80 -16.28 -3.18
CA VAL A 127 13.57 -15.59 -2.76
C VAL A 127 13.05 -16.17 -1.45
N SER A 128 12.63 -15.27 -0.56
CA SER A 128 12.02 -15.62 0.73
C SER A 128 10.50 -15.75 0.61
N ARG A 129 9.88 -16.51 1.51
CA ARG A 129 8.42 -16.68 1.58
C ARG A 129 7.68 -15.34 1.71
N SER A 130 8.20 -14.42 2.52
CA SER A 130 7.60 -13.09 2.70
C SER A 130 7.66 -12.24 1.44
N THR A 131 8.71 -12.39 0.62
CA THR A 131 8.82 -11.69 -0.68
C THR A 131 7.73 -12.15 -1.65
N VAL A 132 7.48 -13.46 -1.74
CA VAL A 132 6.39 -14.00 -2.56
C VAL A 132 5.02 -13.61 -2.01
N TYR A 133 4.83 -13.73 -0.70
CA TYR A 133 3.60 -13.30 -0.03
C TYR A 133 3.28 -11.83 -0.31
N ASN A 134 4.26 -10.93 -0.12
CA ASN A 134 4.09 -9.50 -0.40
C ASN A 134 3.80 -9.26 -1.88
N PHE A 135 4.44 -9.99 -2.79
CA PHE A 135 4.12 -9.87 -4.21
C PHE A 135 2.65 -10.22 -4.50
N MET A 136 2.18 -11.37 -4.02
CA MET A 136 0.81 -11.84 -4.23
C MET A 136 -0.23 -10.87 -3.65
N THR A 137 0.01 -10.38 -2.43
CA THR A 137 -0.95 -9.54 -1.70
C THR A 137 -0.88 -8.06 -2.11
N THR A 138 0.31 -7.48 -2.26
CA THR A 138 0.48 -6.02 -2.50
C THR A 138 0.54 -5.65 -3.98
N GLN A 139 1.11 -6.51 -4.83
CA GLN A 139 1.23 -6.20 -6.27
C GLN A 139 0.09 -6.83 -7.07
N ARG A 140 -0.45 -7.96 -6.63
CA ARG A 140 -1.54 -8.67 -7.32
C ARG A 140 -2.88 -8.63 -6.61
N ASN A 141 -2.96 -7.95 -5.46
CA ASN A 141 -4.20 -7.77 -4.69
C ASN A 141 -4.93 -9.08 -4.38
N LEU A 142 -4.18 -10.19 -4.23
CA LEU A 142 -4.77 -11.48 -3.92
C LEU A 142 -5.09 -11.56 -2.43
N SER A 143 -6.30 -12.04 -2.13
CA SER A 143 -6.69 -12.40 -0.77
C SER A 143 -6.30 -13.86 -0.52
N LEU A 144 -5.32 -14.08 0.35
CA LEU A 144 -4.94 -15.42 0.78
C LEU A 144 -5.82 -15.84 1.95
N LYS A 145 -6.56 -16.93 1.78
CA LYS A 145 -7.42 -17.50 2.82
C LYS A 145 -6.80 -18.77 3.39
N GLN A 146 -7.05 -18.99 4.67
CA GLN A 146 -6.74 -20.27 5.29
C GLN A 146 -7.74 -21.33 4.79
N ALA A 147 -7.22 -22.44 4.26
CA ALA A 147 -8.06 -23.56 3.86
C ALA A 147 -8.67 -24.24 5.10
N GLN A 148 -9.99 -24.44 5.08
CA GLN A 148 -10.68 -25.26 6.07
C GLN A 148 -10.95 -26.63 5.46
N PHE A 149 -10.23 -27.64 5.93
CA PHE A 149 -10.43 -29.02 5.48
C PHE A 149 -11.62 -29.64 6.23
N GLN A 150 -12.61 -30.13 5.49
CA GLN A 150 -13.69 -30.94 6.05
C GLN A 150 -13.25 -32.42 6.09
N PRO A 151 -13.55 -33.16 7.17
CA PRO A 151 -13.20 -34.58 7.24
C PRO A 151 -13.89 -35.37 6.12
N VAL A 152 -13.10 -36.19 5.42
CA VAL A 152 -13.49 -36.98 4.23
C VAL A 152 -14.78 -37.78 4.42
N GLU A 153 -15.02 -38.26 5.64
CA GLU A 153 -16.19 -39.07 5.99
C GLU A 153 -17.53 -38.32 5.85
N ARG A 154 -17.54 -36.97 5.82
CA ARG A 154 -18.75 -36.16 5.53
C ARG A 154 -18.98 -35.94 4.04
N SER A 155 -17.98 -36.19 3.19
CA SER A 155 -18.01 -35.93 1.75
C SER A 155 -18.24 -37.19 0.91
N SER A 156 -18.56 -38.33 1.52
CA SER A 156 -18.95 -39.53 0.77
C SER A 156 -20.17 -39.23 -0.10
N GLU A 157 -20.21 -39.80 -1.31
CA GLU A 157 -21.33 -39.65 -2.24
C GLU A 157 -22.65 -40.08 -1.60
N GLU A 158 -22.58 -41.08 -0.73
CA GLU A 158 -23.70 -41.57 0.06
C GLU A 158 -24.26 -40.49 1.02
N LYS A 159 -23.41 -39.81 1.80
CA LYS A 159 -23.87 -38.74 2.70
C LYS A 159 -24.29 -37.47 1.95
N LYS A 160 -23.63 -37.14 0.82
CA LYS A 160 -24.09 -36.07 -0.10
C LYS A 160 -25.49 -36.37 -0.64
N SER A 161 -25.75 -37.61 -1.04
CA SER A 161 -27.07 -38.05 -1.51
C SER A 161 -28.13 -38.00 -0.40
N VAL A 162 -27.77 -38.36 0.84
CA VAL A 162 -28.66 -38.30 2.01
C VAL A 162 -29.03 -36.86 2.34
N THR A 163 -28.08 -35.92 2.33
CA THR A 163 -28.36 -34.50 2.58
C THR A 163 -29.28 -33.90 1.51
N VAL A 164 -29.04 -34.19 0.22
CA VAL A 164 -29.89 -33.71 -0.88
C VAL A 164 -31.30 -34.31 -0.80
N ARG A 165 -31.42 -35.60 -0.47
CA ARG A 165 -32.73 -36.27 -0.31
C ARG A 165 -33.53 -35.76 0.90
N LEU A 166 -32.85 -35.37 1.98
CA LEU A 166 -33.52 -34.92 3.20
C LEU A 166 -33.94 -33.44 3.15
N GLY A 167 -33.29 -32.59 2.34
CA GLY A 167 -33.58 -31.16 2.23
C GLY A 167 -35.06 -30.80 2.06
N PRO A 168 -35.80 -31.42 1.11
CA PRO A 168 -37.23 -31.18 0.92
C PRO A 168 -38.10 -31.63 2.09
N LYS A 169 -37.68 -32.68 2.81
CA LYS A 169 -38.43 -33.27 3.94
C LYS A 169 -38.41 -32.33 5.15
N TRP A 170 -37.32 -31.60 5.36
CA TRP A 170 -37.19 -30.59 6.40
C TRP A 170 -38.05 -29.34 6.13
N GLN A 171 -38.29 -28.98 4.87
CA GLN A 171 -39.16 -27.85 4.52
C GLN A 171 -40.66 -28.12 4.76
N GLN A 172 -41.07 -29.40 4.82
CA GLN A 172 -42.44 -29.81 5.10
C GLN A 172 -42.69 -30.14 6.57
N THR A 173 -41.65 -30.09 7.42
CA THR A 173 -41.79 -30.44 8.84
C THR A 173 -42.24 -29.23 9.64
N ASP A 174 -43.41 -29.33 10.27
CA ASP A 174 -43.97 -28.29 11.15
C ASP A 174 -43.03 -28.05 12.36
N PRO A 175 -42.63 -26.78 12.66
CA PRO A 175 -41.71 -26.45 13.75
C PRO A 175 -42.11 -26.99 15.13
N GLU A 176 -43.40 -27.22 15.40
CA GLU A 176 -43.84 -27.77 16.70
C GLU A 176 -43.45 -29.25 16.89
N SER A 177 -43.30 -30.01 15.81
CA SER A 177 -42.92 -31.44 15.86
C SER A 177 -41.45 -31.67 16.22
N THR A 178 -40.60 -30.64 16.09
CA THR A 178 -39.16 -30.69 16.40
C THR A 178 -38.90 -30.47 17.89
N ILE A 179 -39.72 -29.67 18.57
CA ILE A 179 -39.57 -29.34 20.00
C ILE A 179 -39.89 -30.57 20.88
N LEU A 180 -40.83 -31.41 20.47
CA LEU A 180 -41.14 -32.66 21.19
C LEU A 180 -40.07 -33.75 20.97
N ARG A 181 -39.37 -33.74 19.83
CA ARG A 181 -38.34 -34.74 19.51
C ARG A 181 -36.96 -34.43 20.09
N GLY A 182 -36.65 -33.14 20.32
CA GLY A 182 -35.41 -32.71 20.97
C GLY A 182 -35.29 -33.07 22.46
N ARG A 183 -36.42 -33.31 23.16
CA ARG A 183 -36.41 -33.77 24.56
C ARG A 183 -36.17 -35.28 24.72
N HIS A 184 -36.32 -36.07 23.65
CA HIS A 184 -36.20 -37.53 23.71
C HIS A 184 -34.86 -38.06 23.16
N PHE A 185 -33.99 -37.18 22.65
CA PHE A 185 -32.72 -37.54 22.00
C PHE A 185 -31.50 -37.56 22.95
N GLN A 186 -31.71 -37.46 24.26
CA GLN A 186 -30.66 -37.72 25.26
C GLN A 186 -30.55 -39.20 25.65
N ASP A 187 -31.57 -40.02 25.36
CA ASP A 187 -31.56 -41.45 25.66
C ASP A 187 -31.40 -42.24 24.35
N GLY A 188 -30.20 -42.79 24.15
CA GLY A 188 -29.74 -43.34 22.87
C GLY A 188 -30.47 -44.58 22.37
N ALA A 189 -31.66 -44.41 21.78
CA ALA A 189 -32.36 -45.43 21.02
C ALA A 189 -32.62 -44.97 19.58
N LEU A 190 -32.10 -45.73 18.60
CA LEU A 190 -32.39 -45.55 17.18
C LEU A 190 -33.87 -45.88 16.90
N PRO A 191 -34.62 -45.03 16.16
CA PRO A 191 -36.00 -45.34 15.83
C PRO A 191 -36.05 -46.39 14.72
N PHE A 192 -36.57 -47.57 15.07
CA PHE A 192 -37.07 -48.56 14.13
C PHE A 192 -38.22 -47.96 13.31
N PHE A 193 -38.09 -47.95 11.98
CA PHE A 193 -39.20 -47.68 11.08
C PHE A 193 -39.75 -49.03 10.60
N LEU A 194 -40.98 -49.35 10.99
CA LEU A 194 -41.80 -50.39 10.35
C LEU A 194 -42.52 -49.78 9.13
N PRO A 195 -42.65 -50.50 8.00
CA PRO A 195 -43.42 -50.06 6.86
C PRO A 195 -44.89 -50.52 6.96
N ASP A 196 -45.80 -49.66 6.48
CA ASP A 196 -47.11 -50.06 5.93
C ASP A 196 -47.03 -50.02 4.40
#